data_AF-A0A143PJN0-F1
#
_entry.id   AF-A0A143PJN0-F1
#
_cell.length_a   1.000
_cell.length_b   1.000
_cell.length_c   1.000
_cell.angle_alpha   90.00
_cell.angle_beta   90.00
_cell.angle_gamma   90.00
#
_symmetry.space_group_name_H-M   'P 1'
#
loop_
_entity.id
_entity.type
_entity.pdbx_description
1 polymer ?
#
loop_
_entity_poly.entity_id
_entity_poly.type
_entity_poly.pdbx_seq_one_letter_code
_entity_poly.pdbx_strand_id
1 'polypeptide(L)'
;MRRPVVVALLGVMTAVLIGIVGVVLVPRWFAPATVEVPRADAAASGEATGKIRASLFYVAEDGLHLTAVDADVPFGATPAEQARALVEAQLQPAPAPLAQSIAEGTRVRQIFIAEDGTAFVDLSKEAVTNHRGGSLDELFAVYTIVNAITVNLPAIKSVQILIDGQEVDTLAGHVDLRHPLTRNLRWVEAPGKDGGERKEDGGVRTEDGGARTEEQGQKQDAAKKPAGTPQARPVS
;
A
#
# COMPACT_ATOMS: atom_id res chain seq x y z
N MET A 1 -54.88 -54.58 -46.03
CA MET A 1 -53.99 -53.40 -46.21
C MET A 1 -53.50 -52.90 -44.84
N ARG A 2 -52.62 -53.64 -44.13
CA ARG A 2 -52.08 -53.29 -42.78
C ARG A 2 -50.78 -54.07 -42.44
N ARG A 3 -49.83 -54.20 -43.37
CA ARG A 3 -48.60 -54.98 -43.17
C ARG A 3 -47.24 -54.24 -43.30
N PRO A 4 -47.10 -53.06 -43.95
CA PRO A 4 -45.79 -52.40 -44.01
C PRO A 4 -45.47 -51.57 -42.75
N VAL A 5 -46.47 -51.11 -42.00
CA VAL A 5 -46.28 -50.24 -40.83
C VAL A 5 -45.75 -51.01 -39.61
N VAL A 6 -46.09 -52.30 -39.48
CA VAL A 6 -45.66 -53.14 -38.34
C VAL A 6 -44.17 -53.52 -38.45
N VAL A 7 -43.67 -53.71 -39.68
CA VAL A 7 -42.26 -54.05 -39.91
C VAL A 7 -41.34 -52.85 -39.67
N ALA A 8 -41.79 -51.64 -40.00
CA ALA A 8 -41.04 -50.41 -39.72
C ALA A 8 -40.95 -50.10 -38.21
N LEU A 9 -42.02 -50.38 -37.44
CA LEU A 9 -42.02 -50.15 -35.98
C LEU A 9 -41.15 -51.15 -35.20
N LEU A 10 -41.02 -52.39 -35.68
CA LEU A 10 -40.12 -53.38 -35.05
C LEU A 10 -38.64 -53.05 -35.27
N GLY A 11 -38.26 -52.51 -36.43
CA GLY A 11 -36.88 -52.11 -36.72
C GLY A 11 -36.40 -50.89 -35.93
N VAL A 12 -37.31 -49.97 -35.61
CA VAL A 12 -36.99 -48.79 -34.78
C VAL A 12 -36.89 -49.17 -33.29
N MET A 13 -37.71 -50.10 -32.81
CA MET A 13 -37.63 -50.59 -31.42
C MET A 13 -36.35 -51.37 -31.12
N THR A 14 -35.84 -52.16 -32.08
CA THR A 14 -34.56 -52.87 -31.92
C THR A 14 -33.35 -51.93 -31.94
N ALA A 15 -33.37 -50.86 -32.73
CA ALA A 15 -32.32 -49.84 -32.72
C ALA A 15 -32.27 -49.04 -31.41
N VAL A 16 -33.43 -48.74 -30.81
CA VAL A 16 -33.52 -48.03 -29.51
C VAL A 16 -33.08 -48.92 -28.35
N LEU A 17 -33.38 -50.23 -28.37
CA LEU A 17 -32.91 -51.16 -27.34
C LEU A 17 -31.39 -51.36 -27.36
N ILE A 18 -30.76 -51.39 -28.54
CA ILE A 18 -29.29 -51.49 -28.66
C ILE A 18 -28.61 -50.20 -28.17
N GLY A 19 -29.20 -49.03 -28.44
CA GLY A 19 -28.72 -47.74 -27.91
C GLY A 19 -28.79 -47.62 -26.39
N ILE A 20 -29.86 -48.14 -25.77
CA ILE A 20 -30.03 -48.10 -24.30
C ILE A 20 -29.10 -49.11 -23.61
N VAL A 21 -28.89 -50.30 -24.19
CA VAL A 21 -27.94 -51.29 -23.62
C VAL A 21 -26.49 -50.78 -23.72
N GLY A 22 -26.12 -50.07 -24.79
CA GLY A 22 -24.79 -49.45 -24.92
C GLY A 22 -24.50 -48.37 -23.87
N VAL A 23 -25.51 -47.56 -23.51
CA VAL A 23 -25.38 -46.49 -22.49
C VAL A 23 -25.37 -47.06 -21.06
N VAL A 24 -26.06 -48.17 -20.81
CA VAL A 24 -26.15 -48.77 -19.46
C VAL A 24 -25.01 -49.75 -19.18
N LEU A 25 -24.41 -50.41 -20.19
CA LEU A 25 -23.28 -51.34 -20.01
C LEU A 25 -21.89 -50.73 -20.28
N VAL A 26 -21.77 -49.54 -20.89
CA VAL A 26 -20.47 -48.91 -21.17
C VAL A 26 -20.30 -47.54 -20.47
N PRO A 27 -20.25 -47.50 -19.12
CA PRO A 27 -19.54 -46.42 -18.44
C PRO A 27 -18.35 -46.93 -17.60
N ARG A 28 -17.87 -48.16 -17.83
CA ARG A 28 -16.72 -48.73 -17.09
C ARG A 28 -15.35 -48.55 -17.74
N TRP A 29 -15.26 -47.95 -18.92
CA TRP A 29 -13.98 -47.73 -19.63
C TRP A 29 -13.53 -46.26 -19.72
N PHE A 30 -14.36 -45.32 -19.25
CA PHE A 30 -13.99 -43.91 -19.08
C PHE A 30 -14.17 -43.48 -17.62
N ALA A 31 -13.74 -44.33 -16.68
CA ALA A 31 -13.43 -43.84 -15.35
C ALA A 31 -12.11 -43.06 -15.46
N PRO A 32 -12.05 -41.75 -15.18
CA PRO A 32 -10.76 -41.14 -14.90
C PRO A 32 -10.16 -41.93 -13.74
N ALA A 33 -8.90 -42.32 -13.85
CA ALA A 33 -8.18 -42.90 -12.73
C ALA A 33 -8.29 -41.89 -11.58
N THR A 34 -9.07 -42.26 -10.55
CA THR A 34 -9.07 -41.54 -9.28
C THR A 34 -7.66 -41.66 -8.75
N VAL A 35 -6.86 -40.61 -8.93
CA VAL A 35 -5.66 -40.43 -8.14
C VAL A 35 -6.16 -40.23 -6.72
N GLU A 36 -6.16 -41.31 -5.93
CA GLU A 36 -6.18 -41.21 -4.47
C GLU A 36 -4.91 -40.47 -4.06
N VAL A 37 -4.99 -39.14 -4.08
CA VAL A 37 -4.08 -38.30 -3.31
C VAL A 37 -4.27 -38.74 -1.87
N PRO A 38 -3.20 -39.16 -1.15
CA PRO A 38 -3.30 -39.49 0.25
C PRO A 38 -4.07 -38.37 0.96
N ARG A 39 -5.23 -38.72 1.51
CA ARG A 39 -6.01 -37.88 2.42
C ARG A 39 -5.25 -37.79 3.74
N ALA A 40 -4.08 -37.15 3.71
CA ALA A 40 -3.59 -36.37 4.82
C ALA A 40 -4.35 -35.04 4.74
N ASP A 41 -5.04 -34.69 5.82
CA ASP A 41 -5.73 -33.41 6.02
C ASP A 41 -7.12 -33.26 5.41
N ALA A 42 -7.97 -34.25 5.67
CA ALA A 42 -9.40 -33.98 5.92
C ALA A 42 -9.67 -33.62 7.38
N ALA A 43 -8.75 -32.85 7.96
CA ALA A 43 -8.82 -32.29 9.30
C ALA A 43 -8.31 -30.84 9.27
N ALA A 44 -8.82 -30.02 8.34
CA ALA A 44 -8.72 -28.56 8.43
C ALA A 44 -9.81 -27.87 7.58
N SER A 45 -11.06 -28.32 7.69
CA SER A 45 -12.20 -27.41 7.52
C SER A 45 -12.57 -26.83 8.88
N GLY A 46 -11.55 -26.34 9.59
CA GLY A 46 -11.76 -25.40 10.69
C GLY A 46 -11.94 -24.03 10.06
N GLU A 47 -12.93 -23.29 10.55
CA GLU A 47 -13.06 -21.87 10.34
C GLU A 47 -11.67 -21.22 10.43
N ALA A 48 -11.15 -20.70 9.33
CA ALA A 48 -10.01 -19.82 9.39
C ALA A 48 -10.47 -18.46 9.92
N THR A 49 -10.87 -18.40 11.19
CA THR A 49 -10.74 -17.20 12.02
C THR A 49 -9.25 -16.95 12.29
N GLY A 50 -8.48 -16.81 11.21
CA GLY A 50 -7.05 -16.54 11.24
C GLY A 50 -6.80 -15.03 11.16
N LYS A 51 -5.69 -14.58 11.74
CA LYS A 51 -5.12 -13.27 11.46
C LYS A 51 -3.87 -13.46 10.59
N ILE A 52 -3.58 -12.48 9.75
CA ILE A 52 -2.33 -12.38 9.01
C ILE A 52 -1.51 -11.21 9.53
N ARG A 53 -0.18 -11.31 9.47
CA ARG A 53 0.68 -10.14 9.69
C ARG A 53 0.67 -9.28 8.43
N ALA A 54 0.41 -7.99 8.61
CA ALA A 54 0.41 -6.99 7.56
C ALA A 54 1.17 -5.74 8.00
N SER A 55 1.75 -5.03 7.05
CA SER A 55 2.38 -3.73 7.31
C SER A 55 1.36 -2.60 7.12
N LEU A 56 1.05 -1.89 8.19
CA LEU A 56 0.24 -0.66 8.19
C LEU A 56 1.16 0.56 8.28
N PHE A 57 0.68 1.74 7.90
CA PHE A 57 1.49 2.94 7.78
C PHE A 57 0.91 4.07 8.63
N TYR A 58 1.75 4.73 9.42
CA TYR A 58 1.33 5.85 10.26
C TYR A 58 2.32 7.00 10.14
N VAL A 59 1.87 8.22 10.44
CA VAL A 59 2.76 9.39 10.44
C VAL A 59 3.68 9.30 11.64
N ALA A 60 4.98 9.49 11.42
CA ALA A 60 5.97 9.50 12.48
C ALA A 60 5.81 10.71 13.41
N GLU A 61 6.46 10.66 14.57
CA GLU A 61 6.38 11.73 15.58
C GLU A 61 6.87 13.10 15.06
N ASP A 62 7.80 13.10 14.10
CA ASP A 62 8.29 14.32 13.47
C ASP A 62 7.30 14.95 12.48
N GLY A 63 6.25 14.22 12.08
CA GLY A 63 5.26 14.65 11.10
C GLY A 63 5.75 14.70 9.65
N LEU A 64 6.96 14.23 9.35
CA LEU A 64 7.62 14.41 8.04
C LEU A 64 7.72 13.13 7.21
N HIS A 65 7.46 11.98 7.81
CA HIS A 65 7.53 10.68 7.14
C HIS A 65 6.50 9.69 7.68
N LEU A 66 6.40 8.55 7.00
CA LEU A 66 5.57 7.41 7.38
C LEU A 66 6.44 6.31 7.97
N THR A 67 5.94 5.66 9.01
CA THR A 67 6.54 4.45 9.61
C THR A 67 5.65 3.26 9.31
N ALA A 68 6.25 2.16 8.82
CA ALA A 68 5.56 0.90 8.68
C ALA A 68 5.52 0.16 10.02
N VAL A 69 4.34 -0.31 10.42
CA VAL A 69 4.10 -1.07 11.65
C VAL A 69 3.45 -2.39 11.29
N ASP A 70 4.07 -3.49 11.74
CA ASP A 70 3.48 -4.81 11.60
C ASP A 70 2.30 -4.96 12.56
N ALA A 71 1.15 -5.36 12.02
CA ALA A 71 -0.08 -5.57 12.76
C ALA A 71 -0.79 -6.86 12.34
N ASP A 72 -1.53 -7.46 13.27
CA ASP A 72 -2.39 -8.59 12.98
C ASP A 72 -3.73 -8.10 12.41
N VAL A 73 -4.01 -8.49 11.16
CA VAL A 73 -5.22 -8.12 10.43
C VAL A 73 -6.06 -9.39 10.19
N PRO A 74 -7.40 -9.35 10.31
CA PRO A 74 -8.24 -10.49 9.98
C PRO A 74 -7.96 -11.03 8.57
N PHE A 75 -7.95 -12.36 8.44
CA PHE A 75 -7.85 -13.01 7.15
C PHE A 75 -9.14 -12.81 6.34
N GLY A 76 -9.01 -12.35 5.10
CA GLY A 76 -10.08 -12.28 4.11
C GLY A 76 -9.96 -13.43 3.10
N ALA A 77 -11.06 -14.10 2.78
CA ALA A 77 -11.05 -15.25 1.89
C ALA A 77 -10.85 -14.86 0.41
N THR A 78 -11.17 -13.61 0.06
CA THR A 78 -10.93 -13.04 -1.27
C THR A 78 -9.95 -11.86 -1.21
N PRO A 79 -9.29 -11.49 -2.32
CA PRO A 79 -8.45 -10.29 -2.37
C PRO A 79 -9.19 -9.02 -1.94
N ALA A 80 -10.49 -8.90 -2.27
CA ALA A 80 -11.30 -7.73 -1.91
C ALA A 80 -11.62 -7.70 -0.41
N GLU A 81 -11.94 -8.86 0.18
CA GLU A 81 -12.13 -8.98 1.62
C GLU A 81 -10.84 -8.70 2.38
N GLN A 82 -9.70 -9.21 1.90
CA GLN A 82 -8.41 -8.96 2.53
C GLN A 82 -8.00 -7.48 2.43
N ALA A 83 -8.23 -6.84 1.28
CA ALA A 83 -8.04 -5.40 1.11
C ALA A 83 -8.94 -4.60 2.07
N ARG A 84 -10.21 -5.02 2.25
CA ARG A 84 -11.12 -4.37 3.20
C ARG A 84 -10.57 -4.46 4.62
N ALA A 85 -10.17 -5.64 5.05
CA ALA A 85 -9.61 -5.85 6.38
C ALA A 85 -8.36 -4.98 6.61
N LEU A 86 -7.48 -4.84 5.60
CA LEU A 86 -6.31 -3.98 5.67
C LEU A 86 -6.68 -2.50 5.85
N VAL A 87 -7.62 -1.98 5.06
CA VAL A 87 -8.03 -0.58 5.15
C VAL A 87 -8.77 -0.33 6.48
N GLU A 88 -9.66 -1.23 6.89
CA GLU A 88 -10.37 -1.10 8.18
C GLU A 88 -9.39 -1.11 9.38
N ALA A 89 -8.30 -1.89 9.30
CA ALA A 89 -7.23 -1.85 10.27
C ALA A 89 -6.42 -0.55 10.20
N GLN A 90 -6.11 -0.06 9.00
CA GLN A 90 -5.41 1.21 8.77
C GLN A 90 -6.18 2.44 9.29
N LEU A 91 -7.51 2.36 9.31
CA LEU A 91 -8.42 3.38 9.86
C LEU A 91 -8.51 3.36 11.39
N GLN A 92 -7.96 2.34 12.06
CA GLN A 92 -7.93 2.33 13.52
C GLN A 92 -7.00 3.42 14.07
N PRO A 93 -7.15 3.82 15.35
CA PRO A 93 -6.24 4.78 15.97
C PRO A 93 -4.78 4.34 15.86
N ALA A 94 -3.91 5.29 15.52
CA ALA A 94 -2.48 5.04 15.44
C ALA A 94 -1.92 4.69 16.84
N PRO A 95 -0.98 3.72 16.93
CA PRO A 95 -0.28 3.45 18.19
C PRO A 95 0.66 4.60 18.54
N ALA A 96 0.68 5.04 19.79
CA ALA A 96 1.63 6.06 20.24
C ALA A 96 3.09 5.58 20.06
N PRO A 97 4.04 6.46 19.67
CA PRO A 97 3.90 7.91 19.47
C PRO A 97 3.48 8.34 18.05
N LEU A 98 3.06 7.40 17.20
CA LEU A 98 2.68 7.67 15.81
C LEU A 98 1.32 8.36 15.73
N ALA A 99 1.11 9.10 14.65
CA ALA A 99 -0.12 9.84 14.39
C ALA A 99 -0.92 9.26 13.23
N GLN A 100 -2.25 9.45 13.31
CA GLN A 100 -3.20 9.11 12.26
C GLN A 100 -3.38 10.32 11.33
N SER A 101 -3.20 10.12 10.02
CA SER A 101 -3.45 11.13 8.99
C SER A 101 -4.87 11.05 8.42
N ILE A 102 -5.51 9.88 8.48
CA ILE A 102 -6.86 9.70 7.96
C ILE A 102 -7.88 10.37 8.89
N ALA A 103 -8.81 11.12 8.30
CA ALA A 103 -9.80 11.88 9.04
C ALA A 103 -10.67 10.99 9.95
N GLU A 104 -10.94 11.47 11.17
CA GLU A 104 -11.76 10.75 12.14
C GLU A 104 -13.17 10.53 11.60
N GLY A 105 -13.71 9.33 11.86
CA GLY A 105 -15.05 8.95 11.39
C GLY A 105 -15.08 8.34 9.99
N THR A 106 -13.97 8.35 9.24
CA THR A 106 -13.87 7.66 7.94
C THR A 106 -14.20 6.17 8.06
N ARG A 107 -14.98 5.65 7.11
CA ARG A 107 -15.36 4.22 7.02
C ARG A 107 -15.12 3.67 5.63
N VAL A 108 -14.80 2.38 5.53
CA VAL A 108 -14.80 1.66 4.25
C VAL A 108 -16.23 1.28 3.87
N ARG A 109 -16.72 1.86 2.78
CA ARG A 109 -18.04 1.54 2.23
C ARG A 109 -17.98 0.29 1.37
N GLN A 110 -17.07 0.27 0.40
CA GLN A 110 -16.91 -0.84 -0.54
C GLN A 110 -15.48 -0.93 -1.05
N ILE A 111 -15.06 -2.15 -1.41
CA ILE A 111 -13.83 -2.37 -2.17
C ILE A 111 -14.15 -3.25 -3.37
N PHE A 112 -13.62 -2.87 -4.54
CA PHE A 112 -13.67 -3.64 -5.77
C PHE A 112 -12.26 -3.78 -6.35
N ILE A 113 -11.95 -4.93 -6.95
CA ILE A 113 -10.66 -5.18 -7.59
C ILE A 113 -10.90 -5.48 -9.06
N ALA A 114 -10.35 -4.66 -9.93
CA ALA A 114 -10.38 -4.86 -11.36
C ALA A 114 -9.33 -5.88 -11.81
N GLU A 115 -9.56 -6.46 -13.00
CA GLU A 115 -8.69 -7.50 -13.58
C GLU A 115 -7.26 -7.00 -13.86
N ASP A 116 -7.08 -5.69 -14.07
CA ASP A 116 -5.78 -5.08 -14.33
C ASP A 116 -4.89 -4.96 -13.06
N GLY A 117 -5.47 -5.17 -11.88
CA GLY A 117 -4.84 -5.02 -10.58
C GLY A 117 -5.12 -3.67 -9.91
N THR A 118 -6.10 -2.89 -10.37
CA THR A 118 -6.55 -1.67 -9.69
C THR A 118 -7.56 -2.00 -8.60
N ALA A 119 -7.30 -1.58 -7.36
CA ALA A 119 -8.27 -1.64 -6.27
C ALA A 119 -9.03 -0.31 -6.14
N PHE A 120 -10.35 -0.34 -6.25
CA PHE A 120 -11.23 0.79 -5.99
C PHE A 120 -11.65 0.74 -4.52
N VAL A 121 -11.26 1.76 -3.76
CA VAL A 121 -11.52 1.88 -2.32
C VAL A 121 -12.49 3.01 -2.10
N ASP A 122 -13.74 2.67 -1.80
CA ASP A 122 -14.79 3.63 -1.53
C ASP A 122 -14.87 3.92 -0.04
N LEU A 123 -14.61 5.18 0.31
CA LEU A 123 -14.62 5.70 1.66
C LEU A 123 -15.85 6.57 1.89
N SER A 124 -16.25 6.69 3.15
CA SER A 124 -17.31 7.63 3.54
C SER A 124 -16.85 9.08 3.42
N LYS A 125 -17.80 10.00 3.23
CA LYS A 125 -17.57 11.45 3.13
C LYS A 125 -16.70 12.07 4.23
N GLU A 126 -16.64 11.47 5.41
CA GLU A 126 -15.83 11.96 6.54
C GLU A 126 -14.34 12.04 6.20
N ALA A 127 -13.85 11.23 5.25
CA ALA A 127 -12.49 11.32 4.71
C ALA A 127 -12.17 12.70 4.14
N VAL A 128 -13.19 13.43 3.67
CA VAL A 128 -13.10 14.79 3.14
C VAL A 128 -13.57 15.80 4.19
N THR A 129 -14.79 15.65 4.72
CA THR A 129 -15.42 16.69 5.55
C THR A 129 -14.73 16.91 6.88
N ASN A 130 -14.05 15.88 7.41
CA ASN A 130 -13.33 15.94 8.68
C ASN A 130 -11.81 16.04 8.47
N HIS A 131 -11.33 16.16 7.22
CA HIS A 131 -9.91 16.28 6.95
C HIS A 131 -9.39 17.60 7.53
N ARG A 132 -8.26 17.55 8.24
CA ARG A 132 -7.66 18.72 8.90
C ARG A 132 -7.03 19.73 7.92
N GLY A 133 -7.12 19.46 6.62
CA GLY A 133 -6.33 20.13 5.58
C GLY A 133 -4.82 19.81 5.67
N GLY A 134 -4.02 20.62 4.98
CA GLY A 134 -2.55 20.50 4.95
C GLY A 134 -2.05 19.57 3.84
N SER A 135 -1.07 20.02 3.06
CA SER A 135 -0.59 19.27 1.89
C SER A 135 0.06 17.95 2.26
N LEU A 136 0.83 17.93 3.37
CA LEU A 136 1.53 16.73 3.83
C LEU A 136 0.58 15.74 4.53
N ASP A 137 -0.34 16.26 5.33
CA ASP A 137 -1.38 15.45 5.97
C ASP A 137 -2.27 14.77 4.93
N GLU A 138 -2.70 15.49 3.89
CA GLU A 138 -3.47 14.89 2.78
C GLU A 138 -2.65 13.83 2.03
N LEU A 139 -1.39 14.13 1.73
CA LEU A 139 -0.48 13.19 1.09
C LEU A 139 -0.34 11.90 1.90
N PHE A 140 -0.20 12.00 3.22
CA PHE A 140 -0.09 10.86 4.11
C PHE A 140 -1.42 10.15 4.31
N ALA A 141 -2.55 10.83 4.38
CA ALA A 141 -3.88 10.19 4.44
C ALA A 141 -4.09 9.29 3.21
N VAL A 142 -3.71 9.77 2.04
CA VAL A 142 -3.79 9.00 0.79
C VAL A 142 -2.78 7.84 0.79
N TYR A 143 -1.50 8.12 1.00
CA TYR A 143 -0.46 7.10 0.82
C TYR A 143 -0.42 6.04 1.92
N THR A 144 -0.96 6.28 3.11
CA THR A 144 -1.15 5.22 4.12
C THR A 144 -2.09 4.14 3.61
N ILE A 145 -3.21 4.50 2.97
CA ILE A 145 -4.17 3.57 2.36
C ILE A 145 -3.55 2.87 1.14
N VAL A 146 -2.97 3.65 0.21
CA VAL A 146 -2.37 3.11 -1.02
C VAL A 146 -1.28 2.10 -0.70
N ASN A 147 -0.37 2.44 0.23
CA ASN A 147 0.74 1.57 0.60
C ASN A 147 0.26 0.37 1.43
N ALA A 148 -0.71 0.53 2.34
CA ALA A 148 -1.28 -0.60 3.10
C ALA A 148 -1.85 -1.68 2.18
N ILE A 149 -2.51 -1.32 1.08
CA ILE A 149 -3.00 -2.31 0.13
C ILE A 149 -1.85 -2.89 -0.70
N THR A 150 -1.08 -2.02 -1.38
CA THR A 150 -0.12 -2.45 -2.41
C THR A 150 1.14 -3.14 -1.85
N VAL A 151 1.48 -2.94 -0.58
CA VAL A 151 2.57 -3.67 0.09
C VAL A 151 2.13 -5.07 0.51
N ASN A 152 0.89 -5.21 1.00
CA ASN A 152 0.40 -6.48 1.54
C ASN A 152 -0.25 -7.38 0.47
N LEU A 153 -0.70 -6.82 -0.66
CA LEU A 153 -1.35 -7.55 -1.75
C LEU A 153 -0.61 -7.32 -3.08
N PRO A 154 0.41 -8.14 -3.42
CA PRO A 154 1.26 -7.93 -4.60
C PRO A 154 0.53 -7.97 -5.95
N ALA A 155 -0.66 -8.59 -6.01
CA ALA A 155 -1.50 -8.58 -7.20
C ALA A 155 -2.14 -7.20 -7.48
N ILE A 156 -2.21 -6.33 -6.46
CA ILE A 156 -2.76 -4.98 -6.57
C ILE A 156 -1.64 -3.99 -6.86
N LYS A 157 -1.74 -3.32 -8.00
CA LYS A 157 -0.68 -2.43 -8.54
C LYS A 157 -0.98 -0.96 -8.25
N SER A 158 -2.25 -0.62 -8.13
CA SER A 158 -2.75 0.74 -7.98
C SER A 158 -4.04 0.76 -7.15
N VAL A 159 -4.33 1.91 -6.55
CA VAL A 159 -5.52 2.15 -5.74
C VAL A 159 -6.22 3.41 -6.24
N GLN A 160 -7.49 3.29 -6.62
CA GLN A 160 -8.39 4.40 -6.89
C GLN A 160 -9.20 4.68 -5.63
N ILE A 161 -9.08 5.87 -5.05
CA ILE A 161 -9.89 6.27 -3.90
C ILE A 161 -11.18 6.91 -4.43
N LEU A 162 -12.31 6.49 -3.87
CA LEU A 162 -13.64 7.06 -4.12
C LEU A 162 -14.23 7.58 -2.82
N ILE A 163 -15.10 8.58 -2.91
CA ILE A 163 -15.83 9.13 -1.78
C ILE A 163 -17.32 9.01 -2.06
N ASP A 164 -18.04 8.30 -1.19
CA ASP A 164 -19.46 7.99 -1.36
C ASP A 164 -19.79 7.43 -2.76
N GLY A 165 -18.88 6.63 -3.31
CA GLY A 165 -19.00 5.96 -4.62
C GLY A 165 -18.72 6.88 -5.81
N GLN A 166 -18.16 8.07 -5.60
CA GLN A 166 -17.80 9.02 -6.65
C GLN A 166 -16.29 9.26 -6.69
N GLU A 167 -15.77 9.48 -7.90
CA GLU A 167 -14.43 10.03 -8.07
C GLU A 167 -14.41 11.47 -7.56
N VAL A 168 -13.31 11.85 -6.92
CA VAL A 168 -13.09 13.21 -6.41
C VAL A 168 -11.75 13.72 -6.90
N ASP A 169 -11.60 15.04 -6.98
CA ASP A 169 -10.35 15.64 -7.42
C ASP A 169 -9.24 15.46 -6.37
N THR A 170 -9.58 15.66 -5.08
CA THR A 170 -8.65 15.67 -3.95
C THR A 170 -9.41 15.39 -2.65
N LEU A 171 -8.72 15.09 -1.53
CA LEU A 171 -9.37 15.08 -0.21
C LEU A 171 -9.42 16.49 0.40
N ALA A 172 -8.37 17.28 0.18
CA ALA A 172 -8.17 18.58 0.81
C ALA A 172 -7.42 19.61 -0.07
N GLY A 173 -7.27 19.35 -1.36
CA GLY A 173 -6.79 20.31 -2.36
C GLY A 173 -5.40 20.07 -2.95
N HIS A 174 -4.70 18.98 -2.60
CA HIS A 174 -3.27 18.82 -2.96
C HIS A 174 -2.93 17.54 -3.71
N VAL A 175 -3.62 16.44 -3.46
CA VAL A 175 -3.32 15.15 -4.12
C VAL A 175 -4.38 14.88 -5.16
N ASP A 176 -3.97 14.76 -6.43
CA ASP A 176 -4.87 14.41 -7.53
C ASP A 176 -5.35 12.96 -7.38
N LEU A 177 -6.65 12.79 -7.11
CA LEU A 177 -7.33 11.52 -6.94
C LEU A 177 -8.16 11.11 -8.17
N ARG A 178 -8.07 11.83 -9.29
CA ARG A 178 -8.83 11.50 -10.51
C ARG A 178 -8.31 10.27 -11.26
N HIS A 179 -7.17 9.74 -10.83
CA HIS A 179 -6.56 8.56 -11.42
C HIS A 179 -6.02 7.61 -10.34
N PRO A 180 -5.94 6.29 -10.62
CA PRO A 180 -5.42 5.33 -9.67
C PRO A 180 -3.96 5.64 -9.28
N LEU A 181 -3.67 5.58 -7.98
CA LEU A 181 -2.36 5.87 -7.43
C LEU A 181 -1.58 4.57 -7.20
N THR A 182 -0.33 4.54 -7.65
CA THR A 182 0.58 3.42 -7.43
C THR A 182 1.31 3.55 -6.10
N ARG A 183 1.81 2.41 -5.59
CA ARG A 183 2.69 2.35 -4.43
C ARG A 183 3.80 3.41 -4.49
N ASN A 184 3.98 4.16 -3.41
CA ASN A 184 5.05 5.14 -3.29
C ASN A 184 5.64 5.14 -1.88
N LEU A 185 6.82 4.55 -1.74
CA LEU A 185 7.49 4.38 -0.45
C LEU A 185 8.57 5.45 -0.19
N ARG A 186 8.64 6.52 -0.98
CA ARG A 186 9.70 7.54 -0.82
C ARG A 186 9.67 8.27 0.53
N TRP A 187 8.52 8.27 1.19
CA TRP A 187 8.31 8.87 2.51
C TRP A 187 8.23 7.82 3.62
N VAL A 188 8.42 6.54 3.30
CA VAL A 188 8.40 5.49 4.32
C VAL A 188 9.83 5.29 4.80
N GLU A 189 10.07 5.49 6.09
CA GLU A 189 11.36 5.15 6.69
C GLU A 189 11.49 3.62 6.78
N ALA A 190 12.65 3.10 6.39
CA ALA A 190 12.93 1.68 6.55
C ALA A 190 13.03 1.36 8.06
N PRO A 191 12.47 0.23 8.55
CA PRO A 191 12.61 -0.14 9.96
C PRO A 191 14.09 -0.16 10.33
N GLY A 192 14.44 0.63 11.35
CA GLY A 192 15.75 1.21 11.56
C GLY A 192 16.95 0.26 11.49
N LYS A 193 18.01 0.74 10.83
CA LYS A 193 19.41 0.37 11.06
C LYS A 193 20.08 1.30 12.06
N ASP A 194 19.38 1.82 13.08
CA ASP A 194 19.96 2.86 13.95
C ASP A 194 20.02 2.47 15.43
N GLY A 195 20.50 1.25 15.68
CA GLY A 195 21.05 0.81 16.97
C GLY A 195 22.59 0.87 17.03
N GLY A 196 23.23 1.65 16.17
CA GLY A 196 24.70 1.79 16.13
C GLY A 196 25.19 2.86 17.09
N GLU A 197 25.75 2.43 18.22
CA GLU A 197 26.47 3.23 19.22
C GLU A 197 27.28 4.38 18.60
N ARG A 198 26.90 5.64 18.86
CA ARG A 198 27.87 6.73 18.87
C ARG A 198 28.71 6.57 20.13
N LYS A 199 29.84 5.87 20.03
CA LYS A 199 30.91 6.01 21.02
C LYS A 199 31.42 7.45 20.96
N GLU A 200 31.20 8.17 22.05
CA GLU A 200 31.85 9.44 22.33
C GLU A 200 33.36 9.22 22.40
N ASP A 201 34.10 9.60 21.35
CA ASP A 201 35.56 9.71 21.41
C ASP A 201 35.91 11.01 22.16
N GLY A 202 35.96 10.88 23.48
CA GLY A 202 36.58 11.85 24.38
C GLY A 202 38.10 11.83 24.21
N GLY A 203 38.61 12.59 23.25
CA GLY A 203 40.04 12.81 23.03
C GLY A 203 40.44 14.27 23.25
N VAL A 204 40.56 14.70 24.51
CA VAL A 204 41.22 15.99 24.83
C VAL A 204 42.73 15.76 24.88
N ARG A 205 43.42 16.12 23.80
CA ARG A 205 44.87 16.27 23.77
C ARG A 205 45.27 17.54 24.53
N THR A 206 46.03 17.33 25.59
CA THR A 206 46.87 18.34 26.24
C THR A 206 48.02 18.72 25.31
N GLU A 207 48.13 19.99 24.92
CA GLU A 207 49.38 20.56 24.40
C GLU A 207 49.77 21.80 25.20
N ASP A 208 50.73 21.52 26.07
CA ASP A 208 51.82 22.30 26.66
C ASP A 208 52.04 23.73 26.14
N GLY A 209 51.92 24.70 27.06
CA GLY A 209 52.29 26.09 26.86
C GLY A 209 53.71 26.35 27.33
N GLY A 210 54.64 26.55 26.38
CA GLY A 210 56.04 26.84 26.62
C GLY A 210 56.53 28.15 25.97
N ALA A 211 56.62 29.19 26.80
CA ALA A 211 57.70 30.19 26.91
C ALA A 211 58.00 31.24 25.79
N ARG A 212 57.98 32.52 26.24
CA ARG A 212 59.03 33.58 26.13
C ARG A 212 59.35 34.14 24.72
N THR A 213 59.69 35.41 24.47
CA THR A 213 60.03 36.62 25.25
C THR A 213 60.34 37.72 24.20
N GLU A 214 59.84 38.96 24.43
CA GLU A 214 60.36 40.31 24.00
C GLU A 214 60.68 40.53 22.49
N GLU A 215 60.80 41.72 21.88
CA GLU A 215 61.00 43.11 22.29
C GLU A 215 60.82 44.03 21.04
N GLN A 216 60.39 45.29 21.25
CA GLN A 216 60.63 46.50 20.42
C GLN A 216 60.23 46.50 18.92
N GLY A 217 59.63 47.54 18.33
CA GLY A 217 59.49 48.94 18.68
C GLY A 217 59.58 49.76 17.38
N GLN A 218 58.83 50.87 17.33
CA GLN A 218 59.22 52.13 16.70
C GLN A 218 58.78 52.44 15.24
N LYS A 219 57.89 53.47 15.16
CA LYS A 219 57.83 54.60 14.18
C LYS A 219 57.50 54.29 12.71
N GLN A 220 56.94 55.16 11.87
CA GLN A 220 56.32 56.50 11.93
C GLN A 220 55.65 56.73 10.55
N ASP A 221 54.56 57.49 10.56
CA ASP A 221 54.13 58.51 9.58
C ASP A 221 54.59 58.44 8.11
N ALA A 222 53.61 58.30 7.20
CA ALA A 222 53.50 59.06 5.94
C ALA A 222 52.14 58.75 5.28
N ALA A 223 51.17 59.65 5.36
CA ALA A 223 50.88 60.67 4.35
C ALA A 223 50.06 60.19 3.12
N LYS A 224 48.79 60.60 3.13
CA LYS A 224 48.17 61.43 2.10
C LYS A 224 47.98 60.84 0.69
N LYS A 225 46.74 60.43 0.38
CA LYS A 225 46.05 60.82 -0.87
C LYS A 225 44.53 60.58 -0.81
N PRO A 226 43.67 61.62 -0.92
CA PRO A 226 42.26 61.46 -1.25
C PRO A 226 42.00 61.91 -2.69
N ALA A 227 41.20 61.16 -3.45
CA ALA A 227 40.38 61.65 -4.57
C ALA A 227 39.66 60.47 -5.24
N GLY A 228 38.48 60.11 -4.74
CA GLY A 228 37.48 59.36 -5.50
C GLY A 228 36.37 60.33 -5.91
N THR A 229 36.40 60.80 -7.15
CA THR A 229 35.32 61.60 -7.74
C THR A 229 34.09 60.71 -7.98
N PRO A 230 32.87 61.18 -7.66
CA PRO A 230 31.63 60.45 -7.89
C PRO A 230 30.96 60.83 -9.22
N GLN A 231 29.90 60.10 -9.54
CA GLN A 231 28.83 60.39 -10.53
C GLN A 231 29.12 60.04 -11.99
N ALA A 232 28.40 59.05 -12.54
CA ALA A 232 27.01 59.10 -13.03
C ALA A 232 26.92 59.67 -14.46
N ARG A 233 26.44 58.83 -15.37
CA ARG A 233 25.80 59.23 -16.62
C ARG A 233 24.69 58.21 -16.94
N PRO A 234 23.43 58.64 -17.04
CA PRO A 234 22.45 57.99 -17.88
C PRO A 234 22.07 58.93 -19.03
N VAL A 235 22.08 58.42 -20.27
CA VAL A 235 21.38 58.87 -21.50
C VAL A 235 22.01 58.07 -22.64
N SER A 236 21.34 57.44 -23.60
CA SER A 236 19.94 57.41 -24.05
C SER A 236 19.69 56.06 -24.71
#